data_AF-A0A7Y9WP80-F1
#
_entry.id   AF-A0A7Y9WP80-F1
#
_cell.length_a   1.000
_cell.length_b   1.000
_cell.length_c   1.000
_cell.angle_alpha   90.00
_cell.angle_beta   90.00
_cell.angle_gamma   90.00
#
_symmetry.space_group_name_H-M   'P 1'
#
loop_
_entity.id
_entity.type
_entity.pdbx_description
1 polymer ?
#
loop_
_entity_poly.entity_id
_entity_poly.type
_entity_poly.pdbx_seq_one_letter_code
_entity_poly.pdbx_strand_id
1 'polypeptide(L)'
;MYENMHRSLTRRHWAIAFTALFGVTLVHAHGRLTQPASRIVLCVERKNVNCNVDAWQANAMENGKFFPATRAGLADVFAPQDVRNAEPPKDGEIAGASVNGRIAVLNEQSADRWTKIPVRANSIQIFKWEYSAVHATRRWNYFITRSGWDPAKPLTRAQLDLSVILWARHIMKDENHGYADHEKETYRRLPGSGPRAAA
;
A
#
# COMPACT_ATOMS: atom_id res chain seq x y z
N MET A 1 17.47 57.17 68.19
CA MET A 1 16.11 56.60 68.04
C MET A 1 16.16 55.58 66.92
N TYR A 2 15.75 54.37 67.25
CA TYR A 2 15.65 53.18 66.40
C TYR A 2 14.68 53.38 65.23
N GLU A 3 14.91 52.67 64.12
CA GLU A 3 13.99 51.69 63.50
C GLU A 3 14.39 51.42 62.03
N ASN A 4 14.88 50.22 61.73
CA ASN A 4 14.13 49.06 61.19
C ASN A 4 14.39 48.87 59.69
N MET A 5 15.43 48.09 59.42
CA MET A 5 15.76 47.54 58.11
C MET A 5 14.88 46.31 57.85
N HIS A 6 13.79 46.50 57.08
CA HIS A 6 12.98 45.38 56.58
C HIS A 6 13.58 44.79 55.31
N ARG A 7 13.98 43.51 55.41
CA ARG A 7 14.32 42.63 54.30
C ARG A 7 13.11 42.43 53.38
N SER A 8 13.30 42.62 52.08
CA SER A 8 12.41 42.09 51.04
C SER A 8 13.16 41.03 50.23
N LEU A 9 12.79 39.77 50.44
CA LEU A 9 13.20 38.62 49.64
C LEU A 9 12.32 38.56 48.39
N THR A 10 12.76 39.13 47.28
CA THR A 10 12.06 38.95 46.00
C THR A 10 12.46 37.62 45.38
N ARG A 11 11.47 36.71 45.29
CA ARG A 11 11.54 35.35 44.75
C ARG A 11 12.22 35.33 43.37
N ARG A 12 13.30 34.55 43.24
CA ARG A 12 13.86 34.18 41.94
C ARG A 12 12.90 33.18 41.28
N HIS A 13 12.26 33.59 40.20
CA HIS A 13 11.41 32.72 39.38
C HIS A 13 12.32 31.79 38.57
N TRP A 14 12.35 30.51 38.92
CA TRP A 14 12.89 29.48 38.04
C TRP A 14 11.83 29.18 36.98
N ALA A 15 11.99 29.73 35.79
CA ALA A 15 11.21 29.30 34.64
C ALA A 15 11.74 27.93 34.20
N ILE A 16 11.05 26.85 34.60
CA ILE A 16 11.30 25.50 34.06
C ILE A 16 10.56 25.45 32.71
N ALA A 17 11.31 25.55 31.62
CA ALA A 17 10.80 25.29 30.29
C ALA A 17 10.54 23.78 30.15
N PHE A 18 9.27 23.37 30.19
CA PHE A 18 8.86 22.04 29.77
C PHE A 18 8.90 21.97 28.25
N THR A 19 10.00 21.49 27.69
CA THR A 19 10.07 21.15 26.28
C THR A 19 9.24 19.89 26.06
N ALA A 20 8.04 20.03 25.51
CA ALA A 20 7.26 18.89 25.07
C ALA A 20 7.98 18.23 23.88
N LEU A 21 8.61 17.07 24.11
CA LEU A 21 9.00 16.19 23.02
C LEU A 21 7.71 15.68 22.38
N PHE A 22 7.31 16.27 21.26
CA PHE A 22 6.39 15.61 20.33
C PHE A 22 7.12 14.39 19.76
N GLY A 23 6.93 13.24 20.41
CA GLY A 23 7.26 11.96 19.80
C GLY A 23 6.39 11.81 18.57
N VAL A 24 6.97 11.99 17.39
CA VAL A 24 6.30 11.67 16.13
C VAL A 24 6.18 10.16 16.12
N THR A 25 5.02 9.64 16.51
CA THR A 25 4.69 8.25 16.20
C THR A 25 4.57 8.19 14.69
N LEU A 26 5.54 7.56 14.04
CA LEU A 26 5.40 7.15 12.64
C LEU A 26 4.22 6.17 12.58
N VAL A 27 3.02 6.69 12.37
CA VAL A 27 1.84 5.88 12.06
C VAL A 27 2.14 5.19 10.75
N HIS A 28 2.46 3.91 10.85
CA HIS A 28 2.75 3.04 9.72
C HIS A 28 1.43 2.69 9.03
N ALA A 29 1.10 3.47 8.01
CA ALA A 29 -0.13 3.49 7.22
C ALA A 29 -0.27 2.31 6.24
N HIS A 30 -0.51 1.08 6.70
CA HIS A 30 0.10 -0.02 5.93
C HIS A 30 -0.80 -1.26 5.81
N GLY A 31 -0.96 -1.77 4.59
CA GLY A 31 -1.77 -2.94 4.27
C GLY A 31 -1.11 -3.82 3.23
N ARG A 32 -1.40 -5.13 3.28
CA ARG A 32 -0.78 -6.13 2.42
C ARG A 32 -1.81 -7.15 1.92
N LEU A 33 -1.59 -7.64 0.70
CA LEU A 33 -2.39 -8.73 0.15
C LEU A 33 -1.82 -10.07 0.65
N THR A 34 -2.59 -10.76 1.50
CA THR A 34 -2.21 -12.05 2.10
C THR A 34 -2.87 -13.26 1.43
N GLN A 35 -3.95 -13.05 0.67
CA GLN A 35 -4.56 -14.12 -0.12
C GLN A 35 -4.96 -13.61 -1.51
N PRO A 36 -4.43 -14.19 -2.61
CA PRO A 36 -3.19 -14.94 -2.62
C PRO A 36 -2.04 -14.06 -2.08
N ALA A 37 -1.08 -14.65 -1.36
CA ALA A 37 0.03 -13.89 -0.79
C ALA A 37 0.80 -13.14 -1.89
N SER A 38 0.94 -11.83 -1.74
CA SER A 38 1.69 -10.99 -2.68
C SER A 38 3.19 -11.31 -2.66
N ARG A 39 3.92 -10.87 -3.69
CA ARG A 39 5.38 -11.05 -3.82
C ARG A 39 6.15 -10.67 -2.57
N ILE A 40 5.84 -9.51 -1.96
CA ILE A 40 6.52 -9.02 -0.75
C ILE A 40 6.14 -9.84 0.49
N VAL A 41 4.89 -10.32 0.59
CA VAL A 41 4.46 -11.23 1.66
C VAL A 41 5.19 -12.56 1.56
N LEU A 42 5.33 -13.11 0.35
CA LEU A 42 6.10 -14.32 0.10
C LEU A 42 7.60 -14.15 0.41
N CYS A 43 8.13 -12.92 0.34
CA CYS A 43 9.49 -12.63 0.80
C CYS A 43 9.59 -12.68 2.34
N VAL A 44 8.62 -12.08 3.07
CA VAL A 44 8.53 -12.18 4.53
C VAL A 44 8.40 -13.64 4.98
N GLU A 45 7.59 -14.43 4.27
CA GLU A 45 7.40 -15.86 4.52
C GLU A 45 8.59 -16.73 4.08
N ARG A 46 9.67 -16.13 3.55
CA ARG A 46 10.88 -16.81 3.06
C ARG A 46 10.63 -17.83 1.93
N LYS A 47 9.50 -17.70 1.23
CA LYS A 47 9.18 -18.50 0.02
C LYS A 47 9.87 -17.95 -1.22
N ASN A 48 9.93 -16.63 -1.33
CA ASN A 48 10.78 -15.96 -2.31
C ASN A 48 12.21 -15.85 -1.76
N VAL A 49 13.13 -16.62 -2.34
CA VAL A 49 14.55 -16.58 -1.97
C VAL A 49 15.21 -15.28 -2.40
N ASN A 50 16.33 -14.95 -1.74
CA ASN A 50 17.11 -13.73 -1.99
C ASN A 50 16.24 -12.46 -1.97
N CYS A 51 15.29 -12.41 -1.04
CA CYS A 51 14.38 -11.29 -0.87
C CYS A 51 14.29 -10.96 0.62
N ASN A 52 15.28 -10.23 1.12
CA ASN A 52 15.34 -9.82 2.51
C ASN A 52 14.48 -8.58 2.70
N VAL A 53 13.28 -8.78 3.22
CA VAL A 53 12.34 -7.73 3.60
C VAL A 53 11.84 -7.99 5.01
N ASP A 54 11.68 -6.92 5.77
CA ASP A 54 11.09 -6.97 7.09
C ASP A 54 9.56 -7.01 7.01
N ALA A 55 8.93 -7.57 8.03
CA ALA A 55 7.47 -7.70 8.08
C ALA A 55 6.73 -6.35 7.95
N TRP A 56 7.30 -5.27 8.50
CA TRP A 56 6.71 -3.93 8.42
C TRP A 56 6.72 -3.39 6.98
N GLN A 57 7.76 -3.70 6.19
CA GLN A 57 7.88 -3.27 4.80
C GLN A 57 6.79 -3.88 3.92
N ALA A 58 6.34 -5.10 4.23
CA ALA A 58 5.24 -5.75 3.51
C ALA A 58 3.92 -4.99 3.60
N ASN A 59 3.69 -4.28 4.70
CA ASN A 59 2.53 -3.42 4.83
C ASN A 59 2.79 -2.04 4.16
N ALA A 60 4.05 -1.67 3.90
CA ALA A 60 4.49 -0.31 3.57
C ALA A 60 4.78 -0.02 2.09
N MET A 61 4.10 -0.71 1.18
CA MET A 61 4.24 -0.51 -0.26
C MET A 61 3.30 0.60 -0.77
N GLU A 62 3.59 1.84 -0.38
CA GLU A 62 2.81 3.02 -0.72
C GLU A 62 3.41 3.82 -1.87
N ASN A 63 2.57 4.32 -2.77
CA ASN A 63 3.03 5.12 -3.91
C ASN A 63 1.96 6.10 -4.42
N GLY A 64 2.30 6.91 -5.42
CA GLY A 64 1.36 7.78 -6.12
C GLY A 64 0.20 6.99 -6.72
N LYS A 65 -1.03 7.38 -6.35
CA LYS A 65 -2.27 6.76 -6.85
C LYS A 65 -2.52 7.06 -8.33
N PHE A 66 -3.51 6.38 -8.90
CA PHE A 66 -3.96 6.50 -10.29
C PHE A 66 -3.06 5.84 -11.34
N PHE A 67 -2.32 4.79 -11.00
CA PHE A 67 -1.81 3.86 -12.01
C PHE A 67 -2.95 3.45 -12.96
N PRO A 68 -2.77 3.50 -14.30
CA PRO A 68 -1.50 3.59 -15.06
C PRO A 68 -1.07 5.00 -15.48
N ALA A 69 -1.61 6.07 -14.91
CA ALA A 69 -1.10 7.42 -15.18
C ALA A 69 0.40 7.53 -14.88
N THR A 70 1.06 8.48 -15.53
CA THR A 70 2.51 8.74 -15.38
C THR A 70 2.79 10.13 -14.81
N ARG A 71 1.76 10.93 -14.54
CA ARG A 71 1.89 12.30 -14.05
C ARG A 71 1.23 12.47 -12.69
N ALA A 72 1.79 13.37 -11.89
CA ALA A 72 1.18 13.88 -10.67
C ALA A 72 0.13 14.96 -10.97
N GLY A 73 -0.60 15.38 -9.94
CA GLY A 73 -1.51 16.53 -9.99
C GLY A 73 -2.88 16.25 -10.63
N LEU A 74 -3.17 15.00 -10.97
CA LEU A 74 -4.47 14.59 -11.50
C LEU A 74 -5.51 14.56 -10.36
N ALA A 75 -6.73 14.99 -10.66
CA ALA A 75 -7.88 14.83 -9.79
C ALA A 75 -8.57 13.48 -10.06
N ASP A 76 -9.28 12.96 -9.07
CA ASP A 76 -10.12 11.79 -9.27
C ASP A 76 -11.33 12.13 -10.14
N VAL A 77 -11.61 11.33 -11.17
CA VAL A 77 -12.72 11.58 -12.10
C VAL A 77 -14.09 11.44 -11.43
N PHE A 78 -14.20 10.58 -10.40
CA PHE A 78 -15.46 10.32 -9.70
C PHE A 78 -15.57 11.05 -8.36
N ALA A 79 -14.45 11.57 -7.86
CA ALA A 79 -14.41 12.36 -6.62
C ALA A 79 -13.41 13.53 -6.75
N PRO A 80 -13.72 14.57 -7.54
CA PRO A 80 -12.79 15.66 -7.83
C PRO A 80 -12.25 16.40 -6.60
N GLN A 81 -12.95 16.29 -5.46
CA GLN A 81 -12.56 16.82 -4.16
C GLN A 81 -11.47 16.01 -3.44
N ASP A 82 -11.20 14.77 -3.87
CA ASP A 82 -10.11 13.97 -3.30
C ASP A 82 -8.76 14.64 -3.56
N VAL A 83 -7.81 14.47 -2.63
CA VAL A 83 -6.42 14.94 -2.78
C VAL A 83 -5.85 14.47 -4.12
N ARG A 84 -5.19 15.35 -4.87
CA ARG A 84 -4.59 15.02 -6.18
C ARG A 84 -3.48 13.97 -6.03
N ASN A 85 -3.22 13.19 -7.08
CA ASN A 85 -2.19 12.15 -6.99
C ASN A 85 -0.76 12.73 -6.97
N ALA A 86 0.13 12.05 -6.24
CA ALA A 86 1.58 12.11 -6.49
C ALA A 86 1.94 11.29 -7.75
N GLU A 87 3.18 11.41 -8.21
CA GLU A 87 3.66 10.65 -9.38
C GLU A 87 3.56 9.14 -9.12
N PRO A 88 2.87 8.37 -9.98
CA PRO A 88 2.77 6.91 -9.81
C PRO A 88 4.10 6.19 -10.11
N PRO A 89 4.24 4.90 -9.76
CA PRO A 89 5.43 4.11 -10.07
C PRO A 89 5.79 4.14 -11.56
N LYS A 90 7.09 4.25 -11.85
CA LYS A 90 7.63 4.17 -13.20
C LYS A 90 7.63 2.73 -13.71
N ASP A 91 7.62 2.56 -15.03
CA ASP A 91 7.83 1.26 -15.65
C ASP A 91 9.18 0.67 -15.21
N GLY A 92 9.21 -0.64 -14.97
CA GLY A 92 10.35 -1.32 -14.35
C GLY A 92 10.42 -1.19 -12.83
N GLU A 93 9.63 -0.32 -12.21
CA GLU A 93 9.63 -0.09 -10.76
C GLU A 93 8.29 -0.38 -10.09
N ILE A 94 7.32 -0.90 -10.86
CA ILE A 94 5.92 -1.08 -10.43
C ILE A 94 5.80 -1.92 -9.15
N ALA A 95 6.65 -2.93 -8.97
CA ALA A 95 6.56 -3.86 -7.84
C ALA A 95 7.35 -3.43 -6.60
N GLY A 96 8.42 -2.64 -6.77
CA GLY A 96 9.36 -2.31 -5.70
C GLY A 96 9.44 -0.83 -5.31
N ALA A 97 8.72 0.06 -6.01
CA ALA A 97 8.68 1.47 -5.65
C ALA A 97 7.79 1.70 -4.42
N SER A 98 8.33 2.33 -3.39
CA SER A 98 7.59 2.82 -2.23
C SER A 98 8.16 4.16 -1.74
N VAL A 99 7.28 5.04 -1.25
CA VAL A 99 7.69 6.30 -0.59
C VAL A 99 8.32 6.05 0.80
N ASN A 100 8.13 4.86 1.36
CA ASN A 100 8.69 4.44 2.65
C ASN A 100 10.05 3.72 2.52
N GLY A 101 10.64 3.75 1.32
CA GLY A 101 11.91 3.08 1.00
C GLY A 101 11.74 2.11 -0.16
N ARG A 102 12.62 2.22 -1.17
CA ARG A 102 12.58 1.37 -2.35
C ARG A 102 13.03 -0.04 -2.03
N ILE A 103 12.30 -1.03 -2.53
CA ILE A 103 12.62 -2.46 -2.39
C ILE A 103 12.94 -3.00 -3.79
N ALA A 104 14.12 -2.62 -4.29
CA ALA A 104 14.52 -2.85 -5.68
C ALA A 104 14.51 -4.34 -6.09
N VAL A 105 14.76 -5.25 -5.15
CA VAL A 105 14.69 -6.70 -5.40
C VAL A 105 13.33 -7.14 -5.92
N LEU A 106 12.24 -6.46 -5.54
CA LEU A 106 10.90 -6.76 -6.05
C LEU A 106 10.73 -6.39 -7.52
N ASN A 107 11.62 -5.59 -8.11
CA ASN A 107 11.59 -5.25 -9.54
C ASN A 107 12.28 -6.29 -10.43
N GLU A 108 13.02 -7.23 -9.83
CA GLU A 108 13.61 -8.35 -10.57
C GLU A 108 12.52 -9.16 -11.25
N GLN A 109 12.80 -9.63 -12.46
CA GLN A 109 11.85 -10.41 -13.24
C GLN A 109 12.58 -11.42 -14.13
N SER A 110 12.26 -12.69 -13.90
CA SER A 110 12.59 -13.82 -14.75
C SER A 110 11.45 -14.83 -14.66
N ALA A 111 11.38 -15.77 -15.59
CA ALA A 111 10.33 -16.78 -15.62
C ALA A 111 10.23 -17.60 -14.31
N ASP A 112 11.31 -17.71 -13.55
CA ASP A 112 11.48 -18.52 -12.34
C ASP A 112 11.80 -17.71 -11.07
N ARG A 113 11.98 -16.39 -11.16
CA ARG A 113 12.39 -15.54 -10.03
C ARG A 113 11.47 -15.61 -8.80
N TRP A 114 10.17 -15.70 -9.05
CA TRP A 114 9.13 -15.59 -8.03
C TRP A 114 8.32 -16.88 -7.92
N THR A 115 8.01 -17.26 -6.66
CA THR A 115 7.04 -18.31 -6.36
C THR A 115 5.68 -17.93 -6.93
N LYS A 116 5.08 -18.83 -7.71
CA LYS A 116 3.77 -18.62 -8.36
C LYS A 116 2.69 -19.32 -7.55
N ILE A 117 1.64 -18.58 -7.21
CA ILE A 117 0.46 -19.16 -6.56
C ILE A 117 -0.50 -19.64 -7.66
N PRO A 118 -0.92 -20.91 -7.66
CA PRO A 118 -1.87 -21.41 -8.64
C PRO A 118 -3.20 -20.67 -8.55
N VAL A 119 -3.62 -20.06 -9.65
CA VAL A 119 -4.95 -19.47 -9.83
C VAL A 119 -5.60 -20.17 -11.02
N ARG A 120 -6.89 -20.53 -10.88
CA ARG A 120 -7.63 -21.21 -11.95
C ARG A 120 -8.40 -20.19 -12.79
N ALA A 121 -8.25 -20.29 -14.10
CA ALA A 121 -9.07 -19.52 -15.03
C ALA A 121 -10.56 -19.85 -14.83
N ASN A 122 -11.43 -18.87 -15.08
CA ASN A 122 -12.89 -18.98 -14.95
C ASN A 122 -13.38 -19.44 -13.56
N SER A 123 -12.60 -19.16 -12.51
CA SER A 123 -12.97 -19.42 -11.12
C SER A 123 -13.00 -18.13 -10.32
N ILE A 124 -13.77 -18.12 -9.23
CA ILE A 124 -13.78 -16.97 -8.31
C ILE A 124 -12.45 -16.96 -7.56
N GLN A 125 -11.64 -15.91 -7.80
CA GLN A 125 -10.47 -15.63 -7.00
C GLN A 125 -10.87 -14.69 -5.85
N ILE A 126 -10.57 -15.12 -4.63
CA ILE A 126 -10.73 -14.32 -3.42
C ILE A 126 -9.44 -13.55 -3.18
N PHE A 127 -9.56 -12.23 -3.00
CA PHE A 127 -8.47 -11.38 -2.57
C PHE A 127 -8.70 -10.91 -1.14
N LYS A 128 -7.78 -11.24 -0.23
CA LYS A 128 -7.80 -10.80 1.17
C LYS A 128 -6.65 -9.82 1.41
N TRP A 129 -7.01 -8.63 1.86
CA TRP A 129 -6.08 -7.64 2.38
C TRP A 129 -6.13 -7.63 3.91
N GLU A 130 -4.96 -7.49 4.52
CA GLU A 130 -4.79 -7.20 5.94
C GLU A 130 -4.27 -5.78 6.07
N TYR A 131 -4.86 -5.00 6.97
CA TYR A 131 -4.51 -3.61 7.21
C TYR A 131 -4.07 -3.44 8.67
N SER A 132 -2.96 -2.75 8.89
CA SER A 132 -2.50 -2.33 10.22
C SER A 132 -2.90 -0.90 10.56
N ALA A 133 -3.53 -0.20 9.63
CA ALA A 133 -4.02 1.17 9.79
C ALA A 133 -5.29 1.41 8.97
N VAL A 134 -6.13 2.33 9.45
CA VAL A 134 -7.40 2.69 8.82
C VAL A 134 -7.17 3.80 7.79
N HIS A 135 -7.61 3.56 6.55
CA HIS A 135 -7.58 4.54 5.48
C HIS A 135 -8.95 4.68 4.81
N ALA A 136 -9.42 5.92 4.67
CA ALA A 136 -10.54 6.24 3.80
C ALA A 136 -10.15 5.83 2.36
N THR A 137 -10.78 4.76 1.87
CA THR A 137 -10.37 4.14 0.61
C THR A 137 -11.35 4.45 -0.51
N ARG A 138 -10.82 4.98 -1.63
CA ARG A 138 -11.64 5.31 -2.79
C ARG A 138 -11.99 4.09 -3.64
N ARG A 139 -11.01 3.25 -3.94
CA ARG A 139 -11.18 2.03 -4.76
C ARG A 139 -9.97 1.12 -4.67
N TRP A 140 -10.17 -0.15 -4.99
CA TRP A 140 -9.13 -1.14 -5.29
C TRP A 140 -9.20 -1.50 -6.77
N ASN A 141 -8.06 -1.48 -7.44
CA ASN A 141 -7.94 -1.88 -8.84
C ASN A 141 -7.04 -3.10 -8.95
N TYR A 142 -7.48 -4.10 -9.70
CA TYR A 142 -6.70 -5.28 -10.04
C TYR A 142 -6.39 -5.26 -11.53
N PHE A 143 -5.12 -5.50 -11.86
CA PHE A 143 -4.62 -5.62 -13.23
C PHE A 143 -4.01 -7.01 -13.41
N ILE A 144 -3.98 -7.49 -14.65
CA ILE A 144 -3.35 -8.76 -15.02
C ILE A 144 -2.41 -8.53 -16.19
N THR A 145 -1.38 -9.35 -16.31
CA THR A 145 -0.54 -9.33 -17.50
C THR A 145 -1.32 -9.76 -18.73
N ARG A 146 -0.94 -9.25 -19.90
CA ARG A 146 -1.54 -9.62 -21.18
C ARG A 146 -1.16 -11.06 -21.55
N SER A 147 -1.98 -11.70 -22.37
CA SER A 147 -1.54 -12.93 -23.06
C SER A 147 -0.29 -12.62 -23.89
N GLY A 148 0.72 -13.49 -23.80
CA GLY A 148 1.99 -13.31 -24.50
C GLY A 148 2.91 -12.23 -23.92
N TRP A 149 2.67 -11.72 -22.71
CA TRP A 149 3.65 -10.88 -22.00
C TRP A 149 4.99 -11.62 -21.81
N ASP A 150 6.08 -10.88 -21.65
CA ASP A 150 7.43 -11.43 -21.54
C ASP A 150 7.80 -11.59 -20.05
N PRO A 151 7.72 -12.81 -19.49
CA PRO A 151 7.98 -13.03 -18.07
C PRO A 151 9.45 -12.86 -17.69
N ALA A 152 10.35 -12.61 -18.66
CA ALA A 152 11.76 -12.33 -18.43
C ALA A 152 12.08 -10.82 -18.43
N LYS A 153 11.09 -9.94 -18.62
CA LYS A 153 11.30 -8.48 -18.65
C LYS A 153 10.64 -7.77 -17.48
N PRO A 154 11.25 -6.71 -16.93
CA PRO A 154 10.67 -5.90 -15.86
C PRO A 154 9.23 -5.49 -16.15
N LEU A 155 8.37 -5.48 -15.14
CA LEU A 155 6.96 -5.12 -15.30
C LEU A 155 6.83 -3.68 -15.80
N THR A 156 6.11 -3.52 -16.91
CA THR A 156 5.79 -2.21 -17.49
C THR A 156 4.29 -2.14 -17.77
N ARG A 157 3.76 -0.93 -17.95
CA ARG A 157 2.37 -0.71 -18.39
C ARG A 157 2.03 -1.48 -19.67
N ALA A 158 2.99 -1.61 -20.60
CA ALA A 158 2.79 -2.35 -21.86
C ALA A 158 2.55 -3.86 -21.65
N GLN A 159 3.08 -4.43 -20.57
CA GLN A 159 2.90 -5.85 -20.24
C GLN A 159 1.56 -6.14 -19.56
N LEU A 160 0.84 -5.11 -19.12
CA LEU A 160 -0.40 -5.22 -18.35
C LEU A 160 -1.62 -4.93 -19.22
N ASP A 161 -2.68 -5.69 -19.00
CA ASP A 161 -4.04 -5.27 -19.34
C ASP A 161 -4.47 -4.21 -18.33
N LEU A 162 -4.64 -3.00 -18.84
CA LEU A 162 -4.97 -1.82 -18.05
C LEU A 162 -6.47 -1.62 -17.90
N SER A 163 -7.29 -2.53 -18.45
CA SER A 163 -8.69 -2.61 -18.08
C SER A 163 -8.79 -3.11 -16.63
N VAL A 164 -9.47 -2.36 -15.77
CA VAL A 164 -9.66 -2.76 -14.38
C VAL A 164 -10.52 -4.02 -14.34
N ILE A 165 -10.02 -5.08 -13.71
CA ILE A 165 -10.72 -6.36 -13.63
C ILE A 165 -11.88 -6.26 -12.63
N LEU A 166 -13.11 -6.52 -13.10
CA LEU A 166 -14.34 -6.43 -12.30
C LEU A 166 -14.84 -7.78 -11.73
N TRP A 167 -14.07 -8.86 -11.93
CA TRP A 167 -14.46 -10.24 -11.57
C TRP A 167 -14.00 -10.70 -10.18
N ALA A 168 -13.17 -9.89 -9.52
CA ALA A 168 -12.53 -10.25 -8.27
C ALA A 168 -13.45 -9.96 -7.07
N ARG A 169 -13.62 -10.94 -6.17
CA ARG A 169 -14.24 -10.68 -4.85
C ARG A 169 -13.16 -10.11 -3.93
N HIS A 170 -13.31 -8.84 -3.56
CA HIS A 170 -12.44 -8.17 -2.59
C HIS A 170 -13.00 -8.34 -1.18
N ILE A 171 -12.22 -8.93 -0.27
CA ILE A 171 -12.59 -9.09 1.15
C ILE A 171 -11.62 -8.27 2.00
N MET A 172 -12.15 -7.36 2.81
CA MET A 172 -11.41 -6.62 3.84
C MET A 172 -11.67 -7.24 5.21
N LYS A 173 -10.62 -7.43 6.02
CA LYS A 173 -10.77 -7.74 7.45
C LYS A 173 -10.01 -6.67 8.25
N ASP A 174 -10.75 -5.87 9.00
CA ASP A 174 -10.24 -4.96 10.03
C ASP A 174 -10.88 -5.39 11.36
N GLU A 175 -10.09 -5.52 12.42
CA GLU A 175 -10.57 -5.96 13.73
C GLU A 175 -11.05 -4.80 14.62
N ASN A 176 -11.01 -3.53 14.16
CA ASN A 176 -11.52 -2.37 14.90
C ASN A 176 -12.27 -1.34 14.02
N HIS A 177 -13.46 -1.74 13.57
CA HIS A 177 -14.69 -0.96 13.23
C HIS A 177 -14.63 0.46 12.63
N GLY A 178 -15.50 0.69 11.62
CA GLY A 178 -16.06 2.03 11.35
C GLY A 178 -16.54 2.33 9.93
N TYR A 179 -16.11 1.57 8.92
CA TYR A 179 -16.68 1.60 7.56
C TYR A 179 -16.31 0.32 6.79
N ALA A 180 -16.73 -0.84 7.28
CA ALA A 180 -16.80 -2.08 6.51
C ALA A 180 -17.92 -2.98 7.03
N ASP A 181 -19.03 -2.37 7.44
CA ASP A 181 -20.16 -3.07 8.02
C ASP A 181 -21.17 -3.21 6.87
N HIS A 182 -21.39 -4.45 6.45
CA HIS A 182 -22.04 -4.91 5.21
C HIS A 182 -21.09 -5.15 4.02
N GLU A 183 -20.91 -6.44 3.72
CA GLU A 183 -20.52 -6.93 2.41
C GLU A 183 -21.24 -6.14 1.30
N LYS A 184 -20.54 -5.26 0.58
CA LYS A 184 -21.02 -4.80 -0.71
C LYS A 184 -20.42 -5.70 -1.78
N GLU A 185 -21.16 -6.75 -2.11
CA GLU A 185 -20.92 -7.58 -3.28
C GLU A 185 -20.92 -6.70 -4.53
N THR A 186 -19.77 -6.55 -5.19
CA THR A 186 -19.70 -5.89 -6.50
C THR A 186 -19.85 -6.94 -7.60
N TYR A 187 -21.12 -7.30 -7.80
CA TYR A 187 -21.76 -8.11 -8.83
C TYR A 187 -21.73 -7.64 -10.31
N ARG A 188 -20.70 -7.83 -11.16
CA ARG A 188 -20.91 -7.63 -12.63
C ARG A 188 -20.34 -8.76 -13.49
N ARG A 189 -21.25 -9.55 -14.06
CA ARG A 189 -21.00 -10.71 -14.93
C ARG A 189 -21.23 -10.37 -16.41
N LEU A 190 -20.21 -10.44 -17.28
CA LEU A 190 -20.32 -10.59 -18.75
C LEU A 190 -19.30 -11.58 -19.38
N PRO A 191 -19.68 -12.46 -20.32
CA PRO A 191 -18.88 -13.61 -20.73
C PRO A 191 -17.64 -13.22 -21.56
N GLY A 192 -16.49 -13.86 -21.33
CA GLY A 192 -15.34 -13.71 -22.21
C GLY A 192 -14.03 -14.33 -21.70
N SER A 193 -13.42 -15.18 -22.53
CA SER A 193 -12.16 -15.94 -22.41
C SER A 193 -11.13 -15.49 -21.36
N GLY A 194 -10.82 -16.38 -20.42
CA GLY A 194 -9.95 -16.15 -19.26
C GLY A 194 -8.43 -16.10 -19.53
N PRO A 195 -7.68 -15.23 -18.84
CA PRO A 195 -6.23 -15.30 -18.74
C PRO A 195 -5.76 -16.13 -17.52
N ARG A 196 -4.56 -16.72 -17.64
CA ARG A 196 -3.84 -17.40 -16.54
C ARG A 196 -3.03 -16.34 -15.77
N ALA A 197 -3.23 -16.25 -14.46
CA ALA A 197 -2.61 -15.23 -13.61
C ALA A 197 -1.17 -15.59 -13.20
N ALA A 198 -0.33 -14.57 -13.04
CA ALA A 198 0.90 -14.60 -12.26
C ALA A 198 0.84 -13.47 -11.22
N ALA A 199 1.12 -13.79 -9.96
CA ALA A 199 1.19 -12.88 -8.82
C ALA A 199 2.58 -12.23 -8.68
#